data_AF-A0A511T9R8-F1
#
_entry.id   AF-A0A511T9R8-F1
#
_cell.length_a   1.000
_cell.length_b   1.000
_cell.length_c   1.000
_cell.angle_alpha   90.00
_cell.angle_beta   90.00
_cell.angle_gamma   90.00
#
_symmetry.space_group_name_H-M   'P 1'
#
loop_
_entity.id
_entity.type
_entity.pdbx_description
1 polymer ?
#
loop_
_entity_poly.entity_id
_entity_poly.type
_entity_poly.pdbx_seq_one_letter_code
_entity_poly.pdbx_strand_id
1 'polypeptide(L)'
;MAWMIRGLLVSALFVVGCRHSAPAVTPEPSTPVALSCDERQSELSREADQRASPYGIEQHLAKNFPEGSVSWLMKDAQYQQYVVQTGATNFGRCDDSGCYLFAAPSSVIQDAVKKASSGGTHDPAVLGQALGLPAKNFEGPLRMMTLDLRASAPCVRLPVDSDPGAWKCQSEQDTDCFKFGGYTSGGLPEVMVINAPVSQAVVTEVP
;
A
#
# COMPACT_ATOMS: atom_id res chain seq x y z
N MET A 1 -69.30 -59.28 -22.64
CA MET A 1 -68.47 -59.83 -21.54
C MET A 1 -67.67 -58.69 -20.94
N ALA A 2 -67.67 -58.61 -19.60
CA ALA A 2 -66.70 -57.96 -18.68
C ALA A 2 -66.21 -56.53 -19.03
N TRP A 3 -66.66 -55.48 -18.32
CA TRP A 3 -66.23 -55.02 -16.98
C TRP A 3 -65.11 -53.97 -17.00
N MET A 4 -65.30 -52.99 -16.11
CA MET A 4 -64.55 -51.77 -15.84
C MET A 4 -63.08 -52.00 -15.47
N ILE A 5 -62.27 -50.94 -15.46
CA ILE A 5 -61.59 -50.43 -14.24
C ILE A 5 -61.00 -49.03 -14.49
N ARG A 6 -61.18 -48.19 -13.47
CA ARG A 6 -60.68 -46.84 -13.25
C ARG A 6 -59.16 -46.81 -12.96
N GLY A 7 -58.55 -45.68 -13.31
CA GLY A 7 -57.54 -45.00 -12.47
C GLY A 7 -56.09 -45.22 -12.86
N LEU A 8 -55.36 -44.13 -13.14
CA LEU A 8 -54.46 -43.51 -12.16
C LEU A 8 -53.75 -42.28 -12.78
N LEU A 9 -53.84 -41.17 -12.05
CA LEU A 9 -52.93 -40.02 -12.16
C LEU A 9 -51.51 -40.47 -11.83
N VAL A 10 -50.52 -40.04 -12.62
CA VAL A 10 -49.14 -39.88 -12.14
C VAL A 10 -48.59 -38.55 -12.63
N SER A 11 -48.17 -37.78 -11.63
CA SER A 11 -47.70 -36.40 -11.64
C SER A 11 -46.40 -36.22 -12.41
N ALA A 12 -46.37 -35.20 -13.27
CA ALA A 12 -45.11 -34.67 -13.81
C ALA A 12 -44.43 -33.82 -12.71
N LEU A 13 -43.35 -34.35 -12.13
CA LEU A 13 -42.43 -33.58 -11.30
C LEU A 13 -41.68 -32.58 -12.17
N PHE A 14 -41.97 -31.29 -11.99
CA PHE A 14 -41.08 -30.22 -12.43
C PHE A 14 -39.83 -30.23 -11.54
N VAL A 15 -38.69 -30.57 -12.13
CA VAL A 15 -37.37 -30.44 -11.51
C VAL A 15 -37.07 -28.96 -11.36
N VAL A 16 -37.29 -28.41 -10.17
CA VAL A 16 -36.77 -27.10 -9.76
C VAL A 16 -35.26 -27.25 -9.67
N GLY A 17 -34.54 -26.74 -10.68
CA GLY A 17 -33.09 -26.66 -10.66
C GLY A 17 -32.64 -25.67 -9.59
N CYS A 18 -32.21 -26.17 -8.43
CA CYS A 18 -31.47 -25.40 -7.45
C CYS A 18 -30.14 -24.95 -8.07
N ARG A 19 -30.09 -23.70 -8.55
CA ARG A 19 -28.83 -22.98 -8.74
C ARG A 19 -28.19 -22.80 -7.37
N HIS A 20 -27.33 -23.73 -6.99
CA HIS A 20 -26.40 -23.53 -5.89
C HIS A 20 -25.45 -22.42 -6.32
N SER A 21 -25.68 -21.21 -5.84
CA SER A 21 -24.63 -20.19 -5.79
C SER A 21 -23.44 -20.81 -5.06
N ALA A 22 -22.33 -20.98 -5.77
CA ALA A 22 -21.08 -21.35 -5.13
C ALA A 22 -20.81 -20.32 -4.03
N PRO A 23 -20.45 -20.75 -2.80
CA PRO A 23 -20.05 -19.82 -1.76
C PRO A 23 -18.88 -19.00 -2.30
N ALA A 24 -18.95 -17.67 -2.10
CA ALA A 24 -17.85 -16.78 -2.40
C ALA A 24 -16.61 -17.27 -1.66
N VAL A 25 -15.61 -17.72 -2.40
CA VAL A 25 -14.30 -18.05 -1.85
C VAL A 25 -13.75 -16.74 -1.29
N THR A 26 -13.86 -16.56 0.02
CA THR A 26 -13.14 -15.49 0.71
C THR A 26 -11.67 -15.86 0.56
N PRO A 27 -10.82 -15.04 -0.07
CA PRO A 27 -9.40 -15.36 -0.16
C PRO A 27 -8.87 -15.56 1.26
N GLU A 28 -8.15 -16.66 1.49
CA GLU A 28 -7.44 -16.89 2.75
C GLU A 28 -6.60 -15.66 3.09
N PRO A 29 -6.45 -15.30 4.38
CA PRO A 29 -5.51 -14.27 4.79
C PRO A 29 -4.15 -14.62 4.20
N SER A 30 -3.67 -13.79 3.29
CA SER A 30 -2.29 -13.81 2.84
C SER A 30 -1.40 -13.77 4.09
N THR A 31 -0.35 -14.59 4.11
CA THR A 31 0.58 -14.71 5.25
C THR A 31 0.88 -13.31 5.81
N PRO A 32 0.74 -13.08 7.13
CA PRO A 32 1.04 -11.79 7.73
C PRO A 32 2.41 -11.31 7.26
N VAL A 33 2.56 -10.01 6.99
CA VAL A 33 3.86 -9.44 6.68
C VAL A 33 4.75 -9.66 7.90
N ALA A 34 5.69 -10.61 7.79
CA ALA A 34 6.63 -10.91 8.86
C ALA A 34 7.67 -9.79 8.89
N LEU A 35 7.64 -8.99 9.95
CA LEU A 35 8.59 -7.90 10.15
C LEU A 35 9.82 -8.46 10.85
N SER A 36 10.99 -8.41 10.22
CA SER A 36 12.27 -8.60 10.91
C SER A 36 12.76 -7.25 11.41
N CYS A 37 12.18 -6.80 12.53
CA CYS A 37 12.70 -5.68 13.27
C CYS A 37 13.80 -6.15 14.23
N ASP A 38 14.93 -5.44 14.27
CA ASP A 38 15.86 -5.58 15.39
C ASP A 38 15.24 -5.01 16.68
N GLU A 39 15.93 -5.15 17.82
CA GLU A 39 15.44 -4.69 19.11
C GLU A 39 15.11 -3.19 19.12
N ARG A 40 16.00 -2.36 18.53
CA ARG A 40 15.81 -0.91 18.48
C ARG A 40 14.65 -0.51 17.58
N GLN A 41 14.53 -1.15 16.42
CA GLN A 41 13.44 -0.93 15.49
C GLN A 41 12.09 -1.38 16.08
N SER A 42 12.08 -2.45 16.87
CA SER A 42 10.90 -2.93 17.58
C SER A 42 10.43 -1.92 18.64
N GLU A 43 11.35 -1.29 19.36
CA GLU A 43 11.03 -0.18 20.27
C GLU A 43 10.42 1.02 19.55
N LEU A 44 11.04 1.45 18.44
CA LEU A 44 10.53 2.53 17.61
C LEU A 44 9.13 2.24 17.07
N SER A 45 8.88 1.00 16.65
CA SER A 45 7.55 0.58 16.19
C SER A 45 6.51 0.65 17.31
N ARG A 46 6.85 0.18 18.51
CA ARG A 46 5.94 0.24 19.67
C ARG A 46 5.66 1.68 20.11
N GLU A 47 6.67 2.55 20.11
CA GLU A 47 6.46 3.98 20.38
C GLU A 47 5.54 4.61 19.33
N ALA A 48 5.74 4.29 18.05
CA ALA A 48 4.90 4.79 16.98
C ALA A 48 3.44 4.35 17.14
N ASP A 49 3.18 3.09 17.45
CA ASP A 49 1.83 2.58 17.71
C ASP A 49 1.18 3.27 18.93
N GLN A 50 1.93 3.51 20.00
CA GLN A 50 1.42 4.24 21.17
C GLN A 50 1.01 5.67 20.80
N ARG A 51 1.83 6.37 20.01
CA ARG A 51 1.57 7.74 19.57
C ARG A 51 0.45 7.81 18.54
N ALA A 52 0.29 6.78 17.73
CA ALA A 52 -0.76 6.66 16.73
C ALA A 52 -2.03 6.00 17.27
N SER A 53 -2.17 5.74 18.57
CA SER A 53 -3.37 5.12 19.15
C SER A 53 -4.65 5.88 18.75
N PRO A 54 -5.74 5.18 18.35
CA PRO A 54 -5.99 3.74 18.48
C PRO A 54 -5.45 2.87 17.32
N TYR A 55 -4.67 3.43 16.41
CA TYR A 55 -4.08 2.69 15.30
C TYR A 55 -2.86 1.86 15.75
N GLY A 56 -2.57 0.76 15.05
CA GLY A 56 -1.37 -0.04 15.25
C GLY A 56 -0.91 -0.70 13.96
N ILE A 57 0.39 -0.93 13.81
CA ILE A 57 0.98 -1.36 12.54
C ILE A 57 0.43 -2.71 12.05
N GLU A 58 0.23 -3.69 12.93
CA GLU A 58 -0.28 -5.01 12.52
C GLU A 58 -1.67 -4.89 11.88
N GLN A 59 -2.59 -4.18 12.53
CA GLN A 59 -3.93 -3.94 12.00
C GLN A 59 -3.87 -3.11 10.70
N HIS A 60 -2.98 -2.13 10.65
CA HIS A 60 -2.83 -1.26 9.49
C HIS A 60 -2.32 -2.03 8.25
N LEU A 61 -1.32 -2.89 8.41
CA LEU A 61 -0.80 -3.75 7.34
C LEU A 61 -1.86 -4.75 6.87
N ALA A 62 -2.53 -5.45 7.81
CA ALA A 62 -3.56 -6.42 7.47
C ALA A 62 -4.73 -5.80 6.69
N LYS A 63 -5.12 -4.56 7.04
CA LYS A 63 -6.22 -3.86 6.39
C LYS A 63 -5.84 -3.28 5.04
N ASN A 64 -4.68 -2.62 4.95
CA ASN A 64 -4.38 -1.73 3.82
C ASN A 64 -3.29 -2.28 2.89
N PHE A 65 -2.52 -3.29 3.31
CA PHE A 65 -1.41 -3.87 2.54
C PHE A 65 -1.57 -5.40 2.38
N PRO A 66 -2.74 -5.90 1.93
CA PRO A 66 -3.00 -7.34 1.85
C PRO A 66 -2.06 -8.07 0.88
N GLU A 67 -1.56 -7.37 -0.14
CA GLU A 67 -0.57 -7.88 -1.08
C GLU A 67 0.83 -7.98 -0.48
N GLY A 68 1.11 -7.29 0.63
CA GLY A 68 2.44 -7.23 1.22
C GLY A 68 3.46 -6.47 0.36
N SER A 69 3.00 -5.70 -0.62
CA SER A 69 3.85 -4.91 -1.51
C SER A 69 3.64 -3.42 -1.27
N VAL A 70 4.75 -2.67 -1.24
CA VAL A 70 4.75 -1.21 -1.10
C VAL A 70 5.46 -0.55 -2.27
N SER A 71 5.04 0.66 -2.60
CA SER A 71 5.71 1.49 -3.59
C SER A 71 5.91 2.91 -3.09
N TRP A 72 6.81 3.62 -3.76
CA TRP A 72 7.02 5.05 -3.58
C TRP A 72 7.53 5.66 -4.88
N LEU A 73 7.39 6.97 -5.01
CA LEU A 73 7.85 7.74 -6.15
C LEU A 73 9.02 8.64 -5.75
N MET A 74 10.00 8.75 -6.63
CA MET A 74 11.15 9.64 -6.49
C MET A 74 11.38 10.32 -7.83
N LYS A 75 11.78 11.59 -7.84
CA LYS A 75 12.17 12.24 -9.09
C LYS A 75 13.39 11.52 -9.66
N ASP A 76 13.44 11.33 -10.98
CA ASP A 76 14.57 10.63 -11.63
C ASP A 76 15.91 11.27 -11.25
N ALA A 77 16.00 12.60 -11.27
CA ALA A 77 17.21 13.32 -10.86
C ALA A 77 17.65 12.99 -9.42
N GLN A 78 16.70 12.82 -8.49
CA GLN A 78 17.00 12.45 -7.11
C GLN A 78 17.44 10.99 -7.02
N TYR A 79 16.82 10.09 -7.78
CA TYR A 79 17.25 8.70 -7.88
C TYR A 79 18.69 8.59 -8.39
N GLN A 80 19.04 9.31 -9.45
CA GLN A 80 20.40 9.33 -10.00
C GLN A 80 21.42 9.84 -8.97
N GLN A 81 21.10 10.96 -8.31
CA GLN A 81 22.00 11.55 -7.31
C GLN A 81 22.17 10.69 -6.07
N TYR A 82 21.07 10.16 -5.54
CA TYR A 82 21.11 9.41 -4.29
C TYR A 82 21.52 7.95 -4.53
N VAL A 83 20.79 7.20 -5.33
CA VAL A 83 21.01 5.75 -5.48
C VAL A 83 22.25 5.49 -6.32
N VAL A 84 22.32 6.08 -7.50
CA VAL A 84 23.36 5.72 -8.49
C VAL A 84 24.70 6.33 -8.12
N GLN A 85 24.76 7.65 -7.84
CA GLN A 85 26.04 8.33 -7.61
C GLN A 85 26.64 8.01 -6.22
N THR A 86 25.82 7.88 -5.17
CA THR A 86 26.34 7.54 -3.83
C THR A 86 26.50 6.05 -3.60
N GLY A 87 25.88 5.20 -4.43
CA GLY A 87 25.85 3.75 -4.21
C GLY A 87 25.06 3.37 -2.95
N ALA A 88 23.96 4.07 -2.67
CA ALA A 88 23.14 3.83 -1.49
C ALA A 88 22.67 2.37 -1.44
N THR A 89 22.78 1.73 -0.28
CA THR A 89 22.34 0.35 -0.06
C THR A 89 20.89 0.25 0.40
N ASN A 90 20.40 1.31 1.03
CA ASN A 90 19.03 1.43 1.50
C ASN A 90 18.39 2.70 0.94
N PHE A 91 17.07 2.69 0.77
CA PHE A 91 16.29 3.88 0.48
C PHE A 91 15.90 4.60 1.78
N GLY A 92 15.73 5.91 1.66
CA GLY A 92 15.16 6.75 2.71
C GLY A 92 16.11 7.83 3.20
N ARG A 93 15.66 8.56 4.23
CA ARG A 93 16.48 9.54 4.95
C ARG A 93 17.13 8.82 6.11
N CYS A 94 18.46 8.78 6.13
CA CYS A 94 19.22 7.97 7.07
C CYS A 94 19.73 8.78 8.27
N ASP A 95 19.71 8.15 9.43
CA ASP A 95 20.44 8.55 10.65
C ASP A 95 21.14 7.34 11.28
N ASP A 96 21.66 7.50 12.48
CA ASP A 96 22.41 6.44 13.20
C ASP A 96 21.55 5.21 13.54
N SER A 97 20.22 5.33 13.49
CA SER A 97 19.26 4.26 13.79
C SER A 97 18.64 3.59 12.56
N GLY A 98 18.82 4.15 11.36
CA GLY A 98 18.43 3.52 10.11
C GLY A 98 18.02 4.51 9.02
N CYS A 99 17.61 3.98 7.87
CA CYS A 99 17.06 4.75 6.76
C CYS A 99 15.54 4.65 6.73
N TYR A 100 14.88 5.80 6.81
CA TYR A 100 13.42 5.92 6.93
C TYR A 100 12.79 6.34 5.61
N LEU A 101 11.89 5.50 5.10
CA LEU A 101 11.18 5.70 3.84
C LEU A 101 9.66 5.61 4.03
N PHE A 102 8.96 6.68 3.64
CA PHE A 102 7.51 6.65 3.48
C PHE A 102 7.12 5.86 2.22
N ALA A 103 6.17 4.92 2.36
CA ALA A 103 5.67 4.12 1.26
C ALA A 103 4.17 3.85 1.41
N ALA A 104 3.48 3.65 0.28
CA ALA A 104 2.05 3.34 0.22
C ALA A 104 1.83 1.98 -0.45
N PRO A 105 0.60 1.40 -0.42
CA PRO A 105 0.33 0.13 -1.09
C PRO A 105 0.67 0.22 -2.58
N SER A 106 1.35 -0.79 -3.13
CA SER A 106 1.80 -0.76 -4.52
C SER A 106 0.66 -0.57 -5.50
N SER A 107 -0.46 -1.25 -5.30
CA SER A 107 -1.66 -1.12 -6.15
C SER A 107 -2.18 0.31 -6.19
N VAL A 108 -2.18 1.03 -5.07
CA VAL A 108 -2.63 2.43 -4.99
C VAL A 108 -1.74 3.35 -5.84
N ILE A 109 -0.42 3.23 -5.74
CA ILE A 109 0.50 4.08 -6.52
C ILE A 109 0.47 3.70 -8.00
N GLN A 110 0.44 2.41 -8.32
CA GLN A 110 0.36 1.93 -9.70
C GLN A 110 -0.92 2.41 -10.40
N ASP A 111 -2.06 2.35 -9.71
CA ASP A 111 -3.32 2.87 -10.23
C ASP A 111 -3.29 4.39 -10.39
N ALA A 112 -2.68 5.12 -9.45
CA ALA A 112 -2.52 6.58 -9.56
C ALA A 112 -1.65 6.97 -10.76
N VAL A 113 -0.52 6.29 -10.96
CA VAL A 113 0.38 6.50 -12.11
C VAL A 113 -0.35 6.15 -13.41
N LYS A 114 -1.05 5.02 -13.46
CA LYS A 114 -1.84 4.61 -14.63
C LYS A 114 -2.93 5.62 -14.99
N LYS A 115 -3.63 6.15 -13.97
CA LYS A 115 -4.67 7.18 -14.15
C LYS A 115 -4.09 8.50 -14.65
N ALA A 116 -2.90 8.88 -14.17
CA ALA A 116 -2.23 10.11 -14.57
C ALA A 116 -1.54 9.99 -15.95
N SER A 117 -1.29 8.77 -16.43
CA SER A 117 -0.61 8.53 -17.70
C SER A 117 -1.44 9.00 -18.89
N SER A 118 -0.88 9.91 -19.68
CA SER A 118 -1.48 10.47 -20.89
C SER A 118 -0.41 10.84 -21.91
N GLY A 119 -0.58 10.42 -23.17
CA GLY A 119 0.30 10.85 -24.26
C GLY A 119 1.78 10.48 -24.12
N GLY A 120 2.13 9.44 -23.35
CA GLY A 120 3.51 9.02 -23.12
C GLY A 120 4.22 9.74 -21.97
N THR A 121 3.50 10.55 -21.20
CA THR A 121 3.95 11.19 -19.95
C THR A 121 2.87 11.03 -18.88
N HIS A 122 3.10 11.52 -17.65
CA HIS A 122 2.05 11.65 -16.65
C HIS A 122 1.63 13.10 -16.41
N ASP A 123 0.37 13.31 -16.02
CA ASP A 123 -0.15 14.60 -15.53
C ASP A 123 0.13 14.75 -14.02
N PRO A 124 0.97 15.71 -13.59
CA PRO A 124 1.31 15.90 -12.18
C PRO A 124 0.11 16.29 -11.29
N ALA A 125 -0.88 17.00 -11.83
CA ALA A 125 -2.06 17.39 -11.09
C ALA A 125 -2.98 16.19 -10.83
N VAL A 126 -3.16 15.34 -11.84
CA VAL A 126 -3.92 14.09 -11.68
C VAL A 126 -3.22 13.14 -10.70
N LEU A 127 -1.89 13.00 -10.82
CA LEU A 127 -1.10 12.15 -9.92
C LEU A 127 -1.14 12.69 -8.48
N GLY A 128 -0.92 13.99 -8.30
CA GLY A 128 -0.99 14.62 -6.98
C GLY A 128 -2.36 14.51 -6.33
N GLN A 129 -3.43 14.74 -7.09
CA GLN A 129 -4.79 14.55 -6.58
C GLN A 129 -5.05 13.09 -6.18
N ALA A 130 -4.61 12.12 -7.00
CA ALA A 130 -4.78 10.70 -6.70
C ALA A 130 -3.98 10.29 -5.46
N LEU A 131 -2.82 10.90 -5.23
CA LEU A 131 -1.93 10.59 -4.10
C LEU A 131 -2.16 11.45 -2.86
N GLY A 132 -3.07 12.42 -2.91
CA GLY A 132 -3.32 13.31 -1.77
C GLY A 132 -2.16 14.28 -1.48
N LEU A 133 -1.36 14.60 -2.50
CA LEU A 133 -0.11 15.35 -2.38
C LEU A 133 -0.03 16.47 -3.42
N PRO A 134 0.72 17.57 -3.17
CA PRO A 134 0.84 18.68 -4.11
C PRO A 134 1.42 18.27 -5.47
N ALA A 135 0.81 18.75 -6.56
CA ALA A 135 1.22 18.44 -7.94
C ALA A 135 2.71 18.69 -8.23
N LYS A 136 3.29 19.76 -7.65
CA LYS A 136 4.72 20.11 -7.79
C LYS A 136 5.68 18.99 -7.41
N ASN A 137 5.26 18.07 -6.53
CA ASN A 137 6.07 16.93 -6.10
C ASN A 137 6.26 15.92 -7.23
N PHE A 138 5.39 15.95 -8.24
CA PHE A 138 5.31 15.01 -9.36
C PHE A 138 5.64 15.68 -10.70
N GLU A 139 6.27 16.84 -10.71
CA GLU A 139 6.73 17.44 -11.96
C GLU A 139 8.02 16.78 -12.47
N GLY A 140 8.03 16.45 -13.76
CA GLY A 140 9.14 15.83 -14.47
C GLY A 140 9.20 14.31 -14.30
N PRO A 141 10.18 13.63 -14.93
CA PRO A 141 10.25 12.17 -14.91
C PRO A 141 10.46 11.64 -13.49
N LEU A 142 9.77 10.55 -13.17
CA LEU A 142 9.85 9.87 -11.89
C LEU A 142 10.37 8.44 -12.05
N ARG A 143 10.84 7.90 -10.94
CA ARG A 143 11.08 6.48 -10.73
C ARG A 143 10.05 5.99 -9.72
N MET A 144 9.35 4.93 -10.08
CA MET A 144 8.54 4.17 -9.14
C MET A 144 9.35 2.98 -8.66
N MET A 145 9.57 2.92 -7.36
CA MET A 145 10.21 1.78 -6.71
C MET A 145 9.12 0.92 -6.08
N THR A 146 9.26 -0.40 -6.18
CA THR A 146 8.34 -1.36 -5.60
C THR A 146 9.11 -2.39 -4.81
N LEU A 147 8.65 -2.70 -3.60
CA LEU A 147 9.29 -3.63 -2.69
C LEU A 147 8.25 -4.61 -2.13
N ASP A 148 8.53 -5.90 -2.24
CA ASP A 148 7.79 -6.96 -1.55
C ASP A 148 8.29 -7.05 -0.11
N LEU A 149 7.44 -6.67 0.84
CA LEU A 149 7.76 -6.68 2.27
C LEU A 149 7.97 -8.09 2.82
N ARG A 150 7.32 -9.11 2.27
CA ARG A 150 7.48 -10.50 2.73
C ARG A 150 8.80 -11.09 2.28
N ALA A 151 9.22 -10.78 1.05
CA ALA A 151 10.47 -11.29 0.49
C ALA A 151 11.70 -10.55 1.04
N SER A 152 11.59 -9.23 1.23
CA SER A 152 12.70 -8.40 1.70
C SER A 152 12.79 -8.27 3.21
N ALA A 153 11.68 -8.55 3.91
CA ALA A 153 11.55 -8.55 5.36
C ALA A 153 12.12 -7.29 6.07
N PRO A 154 11.90 -6.05 5.56
CA PRO A 154 12.30 -4.86 6.30
C PRO A 154 11.42 -4.70 7.55
N CYS A 155 11.91 -3.94 8.52
CA CYS A 155 11.03 -3.47 9.57
C CYS A 155 10.09 -2.40 9.03
N VAL A 156 8.82 -2.46 9.42
CA VAL A 156 7.78 -1.52 9.01
C VAL A 156 7.04 -1.07 10.25
N ARG A 157 6.72 0.22 10.33
CA ARG A 157 5.94 0.80 11.43
C ARG A 157 5.01 1.90 10.92
N LEU A 158 4.11 2.36 11.79
CA LEU A 158 3.35 3.57 11.51
C LEU A 158 4.30 4.79 11.48
N PRO A 159 4.07 5.76 10.58
CA PRO A 159 4.83 6.99 10.60
C PRO A 159 4.40 7.89 11.77
N VAL A 160 5.33 8.74 12.23
CA VAL A 160 5.16 9.70 13.33
C VAL A 160 5.67 11.09 12.94
N ASP A 161 5.23 12.13 13.64
CA ASP A 161 5.57 13.53 13.31
C ASP A 161 7.06 13.90 13.42
N SER A 162 7.85 13.04 14.07
CA SER A 162 9.29 13.19 14.28
C SER A 162 10.09 12.53 13.17
N ASP A 163 9.43 11.81 12.27
CA ASP A 163 10.10 11.10 11.19
C ASP A 163 10.78 12.07 10.22
N PRO A 164 12.01 11.76 9.77
CA PRO A 164 12.64 12.51 8.70
C PRO A 164 11.72 12.60 7.48
N GLY A 165 11.33 13.82 7.10
CA GLY A 165 10.44 14.07 5.97
C GLY A 165 8.96 14.21 6.31
N ALA A 166 8.55 14.00 7.57
CA ALA A 166 7.19 14.33 8.01
C ALA A 166 6.94 15.85 7.91
N TRP A 167 5.94 16.27 7.12
CA TRP A 167 5.57 17.67 6.97
C TRP A 167 4.73 18.12 8.16
N LYS A 168 5.25 19.03 8.99
CA LYS A 168 4.53 19.55 10.15
C LYS A 168 3.48 20.57 9.73
N CYS A 169 2.28 20.45 10.30
CA CYS A 169 1.28 21.51 10.23
C CYS A 169 1.82 22.74 10.97
N GLN A 170 1.79 23.90 10.32
CA GLN A 170 2.12 25.21 10.90
C GLN A 170 0.88 25.88 11.49
N SER A 171 -0.31 25.52 11.00
CA SER A 171 -1.59 26.05 11.45
C SER A 171 -2.69 24.98 11.47
N GLU A 172 -3.80 25.26 12.15
CA GLU A 172 -5.00 24.41 12.09
C GLU A 172 -5.65 24.39 10.69
N GLN A 173 -5.34 25.37 9.85
CA GLN A 173 -5.86 25.45 8.47
C GLN A 173 -5.07 24.57 7.51
N ASP A 174 -3.91 24.05 7.93
CA ASP A 174 -3.07 23.20 7.09
C ASP A 174 -3.70 21.81 6.94
N THR A 175 -4.13 21.52 5.72
CA THR A 175 -4.77 20.25 5.38
C THR A 175 -3.80 19.26 4.74
N ASP A 176 -2.66 19.72 4.22
CA ASP A 176 -1.65 18.93 3.46
C ASP A 176 -0.41 18.54 4.29
N CYS A 177 -0.60 18.35 5.59
CA CYS A 177 0.45 17.97 6.54
C CYS A 177 0.25 16.58 7.14
N PHE A 178 1.31 16.08 7.78
CA PHE A 178 1.34 14.79 8.46
C PHE A 178 0.15 14.61 9.39
N LYS A 179 -0.44 13.41 9.37
CA LYS A 179 -1.49 12.96 10.28
C LYS A 179 -1.11 11.61 10.85
N PHE A 180 -1.40 11.40 12.13
CA PHE A 180 -1.21 10.09 12.77
C PHE A 180 -2.19 9.04 12.20
N GLY A 181 -1.79 7.77 12.29
CA GLY A 181 -2.64 6.62 11.94
C GLY A 181 -2.26 5.89 10.66
N GLY A 182 -1.16 6.27 10.01
CA GLY A 182 -0.69 5.65 8.78
C GLY A 182 -1.50 6.08 7.56
N TYR A 183 -1.97 7.32 7.53
CA TYR A 183 -2.66 7.86 6.37
C TYR A 183 -2.08 9.22 6.00
N THR A 184 -1.87 9.44 4.71
CA THR A 184 -1.55 10.76 4.18
C THR A 184 -2.69 11.74 4.47
N SER A 185 -2.43 13.04 4.33
CA SER A 185 -3.46 14.09 4.37
C SER A 185 -4.63 13.85 3.41
N GLY A 186 -4.40 13.18 2.28
CA GLY A 186 -5.44 12.79 1.33
C GLY A 186 -6.13 11.46 1.62
N GLY A 187 -5.83 10.83 2.77
CA GLY A 187 -6.47 9.59 3.22
C GLY A 187 -5.92 8.31 2.60
N LEU A 188 -4.78 8.36 1.90
CA LEU A 188 -4.14 7.13 1.41
C LEU A 188 -3.36 6.42 2.51
N PRO A 189 -3.42 5.08 2.59
CA PRO A 189 -2.60 4.32 3.53
C PRO A 189 -1.12 4.55 3.28
N GLU A 190 -0.35 4.65 4.37
CA GLU A 190 1.07 4.95 4.36
C GLU A 190 1.75 4.26 5.54
N VAL A 191 2.94 3.75 5.29
CA VAL A 191 3.82 3.15 6.29
C VAL A 191 5.21 3.75 6.22
N MET A 192 5.95 3.62 7.31
CA MET A 192 7.37 3.87 7.35
C MET A 192 8.13 2.54 7.23
N VAL A 193 8.87 2.37 6.14
CA VAL A 193 9.77 1.23 5.93
C VAL A 193 11.17 1.63 6.39
N ILE A 194 11.75 0.83 7.28
CA ILE A 194 13.10 1.04 7.81
C ILE A 194 14.06 0.14 7.05
N ASN A 195 15.14 0.73 6.52
CA ASN A 195 16.19 0.04 5.77
C ASN A 195 15.65 -0.73 4.56
N ALA A 196 14.79 -0.08 3.75
CA ALA A 196 14.30 -0.63 2.49
C ALA A 196 15.48 -0.89 1.53
N PRO A 197 15.81 -2.15 1.17
CA PRO A 197 17.05 -2.46 0.46
C PRO A 197 16.96 -2.08 -1.01
N VAL A 198 17.97 -1.34 -1.50
CA VAL A 198 18.03 -0.90 -2.91
C VAL A 198 18.08 -2.08 -3.86
N SER A 199 18.86 -3.10 -3.52
CA SER A 199 19.09 -4.26 -4.39
C SER A 199 17.87 -5.16 -4.59
N GLN A 200 16.79 -4.98 -3.81
CA GLN A 200 15.58 -5.80 -3.91
C GLN A 200 14.36 -5.02 -4.43
N ALA A 201 14.51 -3.71 -4.63
CA ALA A 201 13.43 -2.91 -5.20
C ALA A 201 13.37 -3.09 -6.72
N VAL A 202 12.16 -3.29 -7.25
CA VAL A 202 11.91 -3.17 -8.68
C VAL A 202 11.76 -1.69 -9.01
N VAL A 203 12.53 -1.21 -9.99
CA VAL A 203 12.52 0.21 -10.40
C VAL A 203 11.91 0.33 -11.80
N THR A 204 10.86 1.13 -11.90
CA THR A 204 10.14 1.40 -13.16
C THR A 204 10.17 2.89 -13.48
N GLU A 205 10.33 3.23 -14.75
CA GLU A 205 10.25 4.61 -15.23
C GLU A 205 8.81 5.10 -15.31
N VAL A 206 8.58 6.34 -14.89
CA VAL A 206 7.33 7.06 -15.07
C VAL A 206 7.68 8.38 -15.80
N PRO A 207 7.56 8.39 -17.14
CA PRO A 207 8.01 9.51 -17.97
C PRO A 207 7.18 10.79 -17.79
#